data_AF-A0A7C5SLJ4-F1
#
_entry.id   AF-A0A7C5SLJ4-F1
#
_cell.length_a   1.000
_cell.length_b   1.000
_cell.length_c   1.000
_cell.angle_alpha   90.00
_cell.angle_beta   90.00
_cell.angle_gamma   90.00
#
_symmetry.space_group_name_H-M   'P 1'
#
loop_
_entity.id
_entity.type
_entity.pdbx_description
1 polymer ?
#
loop_
_entity_poly.entity_id
_entity_poly.type
_entity_poly.pdbx_seq_one_letter_code
_entity_poly.pdbx_strand_id
1 'polypeptide(L)'
;CDAQVGDEIRVTGPSGKRFVLPQDPSAHDYVFFATGTGIAPFRALSIDLLEGGYASKVTLVMGSPYRTDLIYDEQLRELDEKYENFRYVTAISRETQDDLDRRLYVQDRIKFDPLGTGPGSLSEQLASDRTLIYVCGLAGMEIGIFRGLYDALGRDGASGYVRVDDEIADDPSSWNKKMINRQIRPTKRVFLEVY
;
A
#
# COMPACT_ATOMS: atom_id res chain seq x y z
N CYS A 1 19.85 -16.74 6.25
CA CYS A 1 20.19 -15.97 5.02
C CYS A 1 21.63 -16.28 4.63
N ASP A 2 22.03 -17.55 4.74
CA ASP A 2 23.45 -17.93 4.87
C ASP A 2 23.97 -18.63 3.62
N ALA A 3 23.11 -18.78 2.60
CA ALA A 3 23.49 -19.25 1.28
C ALA A 3 24.58 -18.37 0.69
N GLN A 4 25.55 -18.99 0.04
CA GLN A 4 26.71 -18.35 -0.55
C GLN A 4 26.60 -18.28 -2.07
N VAL A 5 27.41 -17.39 -2.66
CA VAL A 5 27.54 -17.32 -4.13
C VAL A 5 28.06 -18.66 -4.65
N GLY A 6 27.30 -19.28 -5.55
CA GLY A 6 27.61 -20.59 -6.13
C GLY A 6 26.80 -21.75 -5.55
N ASP A 7 26.04 -21.54 -4.46
CA ASP A 7 25.16 -22.57 -3.92
C ASP A 7 24.03 -22.91 -4.90
N GLU A 8 23.75 -24.20 -5.06
CA GLU A 8 22.59 -24.67 -5.81
C GLU A 8 21.32 -24.53 -4.97
N ILE A 9 20.37 -23.73 -5.45
CA ILE A 9 19.09 -23.49 -4.77
C ILE A 9 17.96 -24.17 -5.55
N ARG A 10 17.12 -24.93 -4.85
CA ARG A 10 15.90 -25.51 -5.43
C ARG A 10 14.83 -24.44 -5.51
N VAL A 11 14.35 -24.17 -6.71
CA VAL A 11 13.31 -23.17 -6.98
C VAL A 11 12.04 -23.87 -7.47
N THR A 12 10.88 -23.41 -7.01
CA THR A 12 9.56 -23.87 -7.47
C THR A 12 8.71 -22.68 -7.86
N GLY A 13 7.94 -22.77 -8.95
CA GLY A 13 7.04 -21.70 -9.41
C GLY A 13 7.16 -21.39 -10.90
N PRO A 14 6.64 -20.23 -11.36
CA PRO A 14 6.00 -19.17 -10.57
C PRO A 14 4.62 -19.59 -10.02
N SER A 15 4.21 -18.98 -8.92
CA SER A 15 2.88 -19.17 -8.29
C SER A 15 2.23 -17.82 -8.04
N GLY A 16 0.90 -17.77 -8.09
CA GLY A 16 0.11 -16.54 -7.96
C GLY A 16 -0.48 -16.07 -9.30
N LYS A 17 -1.73 -15.61 -9.28
CA LYS A 17 -2.45 -15.10 -10.47
C LYS A 17 -3.16 -13.78 -10.23
N ARG A 18 -3.26 -13.34 -8.97
CA ARG A 18 -4.08 -12.19 -8.58
C ARG A 18 -3.27 -10.96 -8.23
N PHE A 19 -2.04 -11.12 -7.78
CA PHE A 19 -1.16 -10.00 -7.40
C PHE A 19 -0.30 -9.54 -8.59
N VAL A 20 -0.96 -9.14 -9.67
CA VAL A 20 -0.34 -8.71 -10.94
C VAL A 20 -0.99 -7.41 -11.41
N LEU A 21 -0.28 -6.63 -12.23
CA LEU A 21 -0.85 -5.44 -12.85
C LEU A 21 -2.01 -5.81 -13.80
N PRO A 22 -2.99 -4.92 -13.99
CA PRO A 22 -4.00 -5.04 -15.03
C PRO A 22 -3.38 -5.12 -16.42
N GLN A 23 -4.12 -5.67 -17.39
CA GLN A 23 -3.66 -5.75 -18.79
C GLN A 23 -3.39 -4.39 -19.43
N ASP A 24 -4.14 -3.36 -19.04
CA ASP A 24 -3.89 -1.97 -19.44
C ASP A 24 -3.50 -1.18 -18.19
N PRO A 25 -2.19 -1.04 -17.91
CA PRO A 25 -1.75 -0.34 -16.72
C PRO A 25 -2.16 1.14 -16.70
N SER A 26 -2.15 1.81 -17.87
CA SER A 26 -2.48 3.23 -18.05
C SER A 26 -3.96 3.55 -17.79
N ALA A 27 -4.84 2.56 -17.72
CA ALA A 27 -6.24 2.75 -17.31
C ALA A 27 -6.39 3.02 -15.80
N HIS A 28 -5.34 2.80 -15.02
CA HIS A 28 -5.38 2.81 -13.56
C HIS A 28 -4.30 3.68 -12.95
N ASP A 29 -4.50 4.01 -11.68
CA ASP A 29 -3.49 4.58 -10.80
C ASP A 29 -3.27 3.61 -9.63
N TYR A 30 -2.08 3.65 -9.01
CA TYR A 30 -1.64 2.60 -8.10
C TYR A 30 -1.24 3.16 -6.75
N VAL A 31 -1.76 2.56 -5.69
CA VAL A 31 -1.31 2.78 -4.32
C VAL A 31 -0.82 1.46 -3.74
N PHE A 32 0.45 1.42 -3.35
CA PHE A 32 1.11 0.26 -2.80
C PHE A 32 1.36 0.46 -1.30
N PHE A 33 0.76 -0.36 -0.45
CA PHE A 33 1.03 -0.37 0.99
C PHE A 33 1.91 -1.55 1.36
N ALA A 34 3.13 -1.25 1.82
CA ALA A 34 4.16 -2.22 2.13
C ALA A 34 4.54 -2.18 3.61
N THR A 35 4.74 -3.35 4.23
CA THR A 35 5.46 -3.43 5.52
C THR A 35 6.56 -4.47 5.45
N GLY A 36 7.76 -4.12 5.92
CA GLY A 36 8.93 -5.02 5.91
C GLY A 36 9.19 -5.62 4.53
N THR A 37 9.28 -6.95 4.45
CA THR A 37 9.54 -7.68 3.19
C THR A 37 8.42 -7.59 2.16
N GLY A 38 7.24 -7.09 2.55
CA GLY A 38 6.13 -6.83 1.63
C GLY A 38 6.44 -5.76 0.55
N ILE A 39 7.57 -5.08 0.66
CA ILE A 39 8.09 -4.19 -0.39
C ILE A 39 8.49 -4.93 -1.67
N ALA A 40 8.82 -6.23 -1.57
CA ALA A 40 9.38 -7.01 -2.67
C ALA A 40 8.57 -6.94 -3.98
N PRO A 41 7.24 -7.21 -3.99
CA PRO A 41 6.46 -7.08 -5.22
C PRO A 41 6.41 -5.62 -5.70
N PHE A 42 6.27 -4.65 -4.80
CA PHE A 42 6.10 -3.25 -5.18
C PHE A 42 7.35 -2.62 -5.78
N ARG A 43 8.53 -3.07 -5.36
CA ARG A 43 9.78 -2.70 -6.04
C ARG A 43 9.71 -3.10 -7.52
N ALA A 44 9.33 -4.35 -7.80
CA ALA A 44 9.25 -4.85 -9.18
C ALA A 44 8.16 -4.13 -9.98
N LEU A 45 6.95 -3.98 -9.40
CA LEU A 45 5.82 -3.35 -10.07
C LEU A 45 6.06 -1.85 -10.33
N SER A 46 6.65 -1.12 -9.38
CA SER A 46 7.00 0.29 -9.60
C SER A 46 8.01 0.43 -10.73
N ILE A 47 9.08 -0.37 -10.75
CA ILE A 47 10.07 -0.32 -11.83
C ILE A 47 9.41 -0.61 -13.19
N ASP A 48 8.58 -1.65 -13.27
CA ASP A 48 7.88 -2.02 -14.51
C ASP A 48 6.93 -0.91 -15.00
N LEU A 49 6.19 -0.27 -14.09
CA LEU A 49 5.30 0.85 -14.42
C LEU A 49 6.06 2.09 -14.92
N LEU A 50 7.20 2.40 -14.30
CA LEU A 50 7.97 3.61 -14.59
C LEU A 50 8.83 3.44 -15.84
N GLU A 51 9.54 2.33 -15.97
CA GLU A 51 10.36 2.03 -17.15
C GLU A 51 9.50 1.71 -18.38
N GLY A 52 8.29 1.18 -18.19
CA GLY A 52 7.31 1.00 -19.25
C GLY A 52 6.72 2.30 -19.80
N GLY A 53 6.98 3.45 -19.16
CA GLY A 53 6.51 4.76 -19.61
C GLY A 53 5.01 4.97 -19.47
N TYR A 54 4.34 4.23 -18.58
CA TYR A 54 2.90 4.36 -18.36
C TYR A 54 2.60 5.67 -17.61
N ALA A 55 1.56 6.39 -18.03
CA ALA A 55 1.15 7.66 -17.43
C ALA A 55 0.46 7.52 -16.05
N SER A 56 0.43 6.30 -15.51
CA SER A 56 -0.21 5.96 -14.24
C SER A 56 0.47 6.69 -13.08
N LYS A 57 -0.31 7.23 -12.15
CA LYS A 57 0.23 7.73 -10.88
C LYS A 57 0.49 6.56 -9.95
N VAL A 58 1.68 6.51 -9.35
CA VAL A 58 2.11 5.40 -8.49
C VAL A 58 2.59 5.96 -7.16
N THR A 59 1.89 5.64 -6.08
CA THR A 59 2.31 6.00 -4.71
C THR A 59 2.65 4.75 -3.94
N LEU A 60 3.88 4.66 -3.43
CA LEU A 60 4.34 3.58 -2.56
C LEU A 60 4.47 4.09 -1.13
N VAL A 61 3.71 3.48 -0.22
CA VAL A 61 3.74 3.75 1.23
C VAL A 61 4.45 2.60 1.93
N MET A 62 5.65 2.85 2.46
CA MET A 62 6.47 1.85 3.16
C MET A 62 6.48 2.08 4.67
N GLY A 63 6.06 1.06 5.42
CA GLY A 63 6.10 1.04 6.87
C GLY A 63 7.27 0.24 7.43
N SER A 64 7.95 0.82 8.42
CA SER A 64 9.00 0.13 9.18
C SER A 64 9.06 0.60 10.65
N PRO A 65 9.70 -0.17 11.55
CA PRO A 65 9.97 0.28 12.91
C PRO A 65 10.91 1.48 12.96
N TYR A 66 12.07 1.37 12.32
CA TYR A 66 13.08 2.42 12.24
C TYR A 66 13.42 2.74 10.78
N ARG A 67 14.02 3.91 10.53
CA ARG A 67 14.48 4.32 9.20
C ARG A 67 15.54 3.39 8.64
N THR A 68 16.39 2.82 9.50
CA THR A 68 17.39 1.80 9.13
C THR A 68 16.78 0.50 8.61
N ASP A 69 15.48 0.27 8.88
CA ASP A 69 14.77 -0.93 8.44
C ASP A 69 14.09 -0.74 7.07
N LEU A 70 14.22 0.44 6.45
CA LEU A 70 13.66 0.72 5.13
C LEU A 70 14.47 0.02 4.04
N ILE A 71 14.01 -1.17 3.66
CA ILE A 71 14.58 -1.96 2.57
C ILE A 71 14.43 -1.19 1.25
N TYR A 72 15.54 -0.99 0.53
CA TYR A 72 15.61 -0.26 -0.74
C TYR A 72 15.33 1.26 -0.65
N ASP A 73 15.46 1.88 0.53
CA ASP A 73 15.14 3.31 0.72
C ASP A 73 15.81 4.24 -0.30
N GLU A 74 17.14 4.11 -0.46
CA GLU A 74 17.92 4.93 -1.40
C GLU A 74 17.42 4.78 -2.84
N GLN A 75 17.27 3.54 -3.31
CA GLN A 75 16.76 3.26 -4.66
C GLN A 75 15.35 3.84 -4.87
N LEU A 76 14.45 3.71 -3.88
CA LEU A 76 13.08 4.21 -4.01
C LEU A 76 13.03 5.74 -3.99
N ARG A 77 13.92 6.40 -3.25
CA ARG A 77 14.09 7.86 -3.30
C ARG A 77 14.62 8.32 -4.66
N GLU A 78 15.60 7.64 -5.22
CA GLU A 78 16.11 7.94 -6.57
C GLU A 78 15.00 7.82 -7.63
N LEU A 79 14.11 6.83 -7.51
CA LEU A 79 12.95 6.72 -8.39
C LEU A 79 11.97 7.88 -8.21
N ASP A 80 11.72 8.33 -6.97
CA ASP A 80 10.83 9.45 -6.65
C ASP A 80 11.36 10.77 -7.21
N GLU A 81 12.67 10.98 -7.13
CA GLU A 81 13.34 12.14 -7.75
C GLU A 81 13.34 12.09 -9.27
N LYS A 82 13.40 10.88 -9.86
CA LYS A 82 13.53 10.69 -11.31
C LYS A 82 12.20 10.76 -12.06
N TYR A 83 11.10 10.28 -11.47
CA TYR A 83 9.83 10.12 -12.17
C TYR A 83 8.72 10.93 -11.51
N GLU A 84 8.19 11.94 -12.22
CA GLU A 84 7.12 12.83 -11.70
C GLU A 84 5.81 12.12 -11.34
N ASN A 85 5.58 10.92 -11.89
CA ASN A 85 4.40 10.10 -11.63
C ASN A 85 4.63 9.01 -10.56
N PHE A 86 5.82 8.95 -9.95
CA PHE A 86 6.10 8.10 -8.80
C PHE A 86 6.14 8.94 -7.52
N ARG A 87 5.77 8.33 -6.40
CA ARG A 87 5.89 8.92 -5.09
C ARG A 87 6.23 7.88 -4.03
N TYR A 88 7.22 8.17 -3.20
CA TYR A 88 7.63 7.29 -2.12
C TYR A 88 7.42 7.92 -0.75
N VAL A 89 6.52 7.32 0.05
CA VAL A 89 6.10 7.82 1.36
C VAL A 89 6.48 6.81 2.43
N THR A 90 7.15 7.25 3.50
CA THR A 90 7.56 6.38 4.60
C THR A 90 6.70 6.57 5.84
N ALA A 91 6.47 5.49 6.60
CA ALA A 91 5.78 5.49 7.88
C ALA A 91 6.65 4.78 8.93
N ILE A 92 7.28 5.56 9.82
CA ILE A 92 8.24 5.05 10.80
C ILE A 92 7.60 5.01 12.18
N SER A 93 7.41 3.81 12.72
CA SER A 93 6.56 3.61 13.91
C SER A 93 7.28 3.80 15.25
N ARG A 94 8.62 3.76 15.29
CA ARG A 94 9.43 3.88 16.52
C ARG A 94 10.36 5.09 16.56
N GLU A 95 10.21 6.00 15.62
CA GLU A 95 10.90 7.29 15.60
C GLU A 95 9.87 8.41 15.77
N THR A 96 10.26 9.47 16.49
CA THR A 96 9.46 10.69 16.56
C THR A 96 9.50 11.34 15.17
N GLN A 97 8.33 11.70 14.65
CA GLN A 97 8.24 12.51 13.43
C GLN A 97 7.86 13.93 13.82
N ASP A 98 8.34 14.91 13.06
CA ASP A 98 8.04 16.31 13.31
C ASP A 98 6.54 16.63 13.16
N ASP A 99 5.80 15.78 12.41
CA ASP A 99 4.40 15.95 12.06
C ASP A 99 3.41 15.26 13.02
N LEU A 100 3.85 14.33 13.87
CA LEU A 100 2.97 13.50 14.71
C LEU A 100 3.63 13.06 16.04
N ASP A 101 3.00 13.41 17.17
CA ASP A 101 3.34 12.88 18.51
C ASP A 101 2.67 11.52 18.77
N ARG A 102 2.84 10.59 17.82
CA ARG A 102 2.35 9.20 17.93
C ARG A 102 3.10 8.30 16.99
N ARG A 103 2.99 6.99 17.23
CA ARG A 103 3.46 5.99 16.27
C ARG A 103 2.74 6.19 14.94
N LEU A 104 3.52 6.20 13.87
CA LEU A 104 3.04 6.35 12.51
C LEU A 104 3.14 4.99 11.79
N TYR A 105 1.99 4.48 11.36
CA TYR A 105 1.88 3.27 10.55
C TYR A 105 1.41 3.62 9.13
N VAL A 106 1.47 2.65 8.21
CA VAL A 106 1.14 2.87 6.79
C VAL A 106 -0.28 3.41 6.57
N GLN A 107 -1.26 2.96 7.36
CA GLN A 107 -2.64 3.45 7.26
C GLN A 107 -2.78 4.90 7.70
N ASP A 108 -1.90 5.38 8.57
CA ASP A 108 -1.96 6.74 9.08
C ASP A 108 -1.58 7.74 7.98
N ARG A 109 -0.75 7.33 7.01
CA ARG A 109 -0.39 8.16 5.84
C ARG A 109 -1.55 8.44 4.91
N ILE A 110 -2.66 7.71 5.00
CA ILE A 110 -3.89 8.04 4.25
C ILE A 110 -4.43 9.41 4.71
N LYS A 111 -4.33 9.71 6.01
CA LYS A 111 -4.81 10.95 6.62
C LYS A 111 -3.71 11.99 6.80
N PHE A 112 -2.54 11.53 7.24
CA PHE A 112 -1.37 12.36 7.54
C PHE A 112 -0.33 12.26 6.43
N ASP A 113 -0.82 12.45 5.22
CA ASP A 113 0.03 12.56 4.05
C ASP A 113 0.93 13.80 4.17
N PRO A 114 2.24 13.72 3.86
CA PRO A 114 3.13 14.89 3.80
C PRO A 114 2.64 16.06 2.94
N LEU A 115 1.82 15.80 1.91
CA LEU A 115 1.18 16.80 1.05
C LEU A 115 -0.18 17.28 1.59
N GLY A 116 -0.60 16.83 2.76
CA GLY A 116 -1.90 17.12 3.35
C GLY A 116 -3.06 16.53 2.53
N THR A 117 -4.06 17.35 2.25
CA THR A 117 -5.25 16.98 1.45
C THR A 117 -5.31 17.69 0.09
N GLY A 118 -4.21 18.32 -0.32
CA GLY A 118 -4.13 19.07 -1.57
C GLY A 118 -3.99 18.19 -2.82
N PRO A 119 -3.84 18.82 -4.00
CA PRO A 119 -3.55 18.13 -5.25
C PRO A 119 -2.29 17.25 -5.13
N GLY A 120 -2.37 16.01 -5.59
CA GLY A 120 -1.32 15.00 -5.49
C GLY A 120 -1.26 14.25 -4.15
N SER A 121 -2.12 14.60 -3.19
CA SER A 121 -2.20 13.85 -1.92
C SER A 121 -2.73 12.43 -2.13
N LEU A 122 -2.37 11.54 -1.20
CA LEU A 122 -2.83 10.16 -1.20
C LEU A 122 -4.35 10.07 -1.04
N SER A 123 -4.96 10.95 -0.25
CA SER A 123 -6.42 11.00 -0.09
C SER A 123 -7.14 11.37 -1.40
N GLU A 124 -6.62 12.34 -2.16
CA GLU A 124 -7.15 12.69 -3.49
C GLU A 124 -6.97 11.53 -4.47
N GLN A 125 -5.78 10.91 -4.52
CA GLN A 125 -5.54 9.75 -5.37
C GLN A 125 -6.50 8.60 -5.03
N LEU A 126 -6.73 8.32 -3.74
CA LEU A 126 -7.64 7.28 -3.30
C LEU A 126 -9.11 7.60 -3.59
N ALA A 127 -9.50 8.88 -3.69
CA ALA A 127 -10.86 9.27 -4.08
C ALA A 127 -11.16 9.03 -5.58
N SER A 128 -10.12 8.91 -6.43
CA SER A 128 -10.29 8.63 -7.86
C SER A 128 -10.80 7.22 -8.13
N ASP A 129 -11.69 7.06 -9.12
CA ASP A 129 -12.21 5.75 -9.56
C ASP A 129 -11.18 4.89 -10.30
N ARG A 130 -10.07 5.49 -10.74
CA ARG A 130 -8.98 4.79 -11.44
C ARG A 130 -8.07 4.00 -10.48
N THR A 131 -8.08 4.36 -9.20
CA THR A 131 -7.08 3.89 -8.26
C THR A 131 -7.31 2.44 -7.82
N LEU A 132 -6.24 1.66 -7.89
CA LEU A 132 -6.13 0.30 -7.39
C LEU A 132 -5.19 0.29 -6.17
N ILE A 133 -5.57 -0.47 -5.15
CA ILE A 133 -4.78 -0.64 -3.92
C ILE A 133 -4.15 -2.02 -3.92
N TYR A 134 -2.86 -2.08 -3.66
CA TYR A 134 -2.16 -3.33 -3.37
C TYR A 134 -1.57 -3.27 -1.97
N VAL A 135 -1.74 -4.35 -1.21
CA VAL A 135 -1.27 -4.46 0.17
C VAL A 135 -0.46 -5.74 0.30
N CYS A 136 0.79 -5.61 0.75
CA CYS A 136 1.67 -6.74 0.99
C CYS A 136 2.52 -6.54 2.25
N GLY A 137 2.68 -7.60 3.03
CA GLY A 137 3.44 -7.59 4.27
C GLY A 137 2.77 -8.38 5.38
N LEU A 138 2.95 -7.93 6.62
CA LEU A 138 2.52 -8.69 7.79
C LEU A 138 1.00 -8.78 7.91
N ALA A 139 0.53 -9.99 8.17
CA ALA A 139 -0.83 -10.31 8.54
C ALA A 139 -1.41 -9.33 9.59
N GLY A 140 -2.52 -8.67 9.24
CA GLY A 140 -3.22 -7.73 10.09
C GLY A 140 -3.06 -6.27 9.65
N MET A 141 -2.10 -5.93 8.77
CA MET A 141 -2.00 -4.57 8.24
C MET A 141 -3.24 -4.17 7.42
N GLU A 142 -3.88 -5.14 6.76
CA GLU A 142 -5.03 -4.94 5.90
C GLU A 142 -6.22 -4.31 6.63
N ILE A 143 -6.43 -4.65 7.92
CA ILE A 143 -7.52 -4.04 8.70
C ILE A 143 -7.26 -2.56 8.98
N GLY A 144 -5.99 -2.20 9.22
CA GLY A 144 -5.58 -0.81 9.40
C GLY A 144 -5.86 0.01 8.15
N ILE A 145 -5.52 -0.53 6.97
CA ILE A 145 -5.81 0.11 5.69
C ILE A 145 -7.32 0.30 5.50
N PHE A 146 -8.15 -0.72 5.73
CA PHE A 146 -9.60 -0.59 5.54
C PHE A 146 -10.23 0.44 6.47
N ARG A 147 -9.79 0.48 7.73
CA ARG A 147 -10.21 1.51 8.68
C ARG A 147 -9.76 2.90 8.24
N GLY A 148 -8.51 3.04 7.79
CA GLY A 148 -7.96 4.30 7.29
C GLY A 148 -8.71 4.82 6.06
N LEU A 149 -9.11 3.94 5.14
CA LEU A 149 -9.96 4.29 3.99
C LEU A 149 -11.32 4.83 4.45
N TYR A 150 -11.96 4.20 5.44
CA TYR A 150 -13.24 4.68 5.98
C TYR A 150 -13.11 6.02 6.71
N ASP A 151 -12.05 6.21 7.50
CA ASP A 151 -11.81 7.47 8.21
C ASP A 151 -11.52 8.62 7.24
N ALA A 152 -10.80 8.36 6.14
CA ALA A 152 -10.40 9.40 5.19
C ALA A 152 -11.43 9.69 4.09
N LEU A 153 -12.09 8.66 3.55
CA LEU A 153 -13.00 8.79 2.40
C LEU A 153 -14.48 8.74 2.79
N GLY A 154 -14.78 8.41 4.05
CA GLY A 154 -16.13 8.08 4.49
C GLY A 154 -16.64 6.77 3.88
N ARG A 155 -17.85 6.38 4.28
CA ARG A 155 -18.49 5.13 3.86
C ARG A 155 -18.67 5.03 2.35
N ASP A 156 -19.16 6.09 1.71
CA ASP A 156 -19.44 6.08 0.28
C ASP A 156 -18.15 6.07 -0.55
N GLY A 157 -17.16 6.88 -0.19
CA GLY A 157 -15.87 6.91 -0.89
C GLY A 157 -15.07 5.61 -0.72
N ALA A 158 -15.15 4.96 0.45
CA ALA A 158 -14.48 3.70 0.69
C ALA A 158 -15.19 2.48 0.05
N SER A 159 -16.46 2.61 -0.33
CA SER A 159 -17.28 1.52 -0.90
C SER A 159 -16.70 0.92 -2.19
N GLY A 160 -15.93 1.71 -2.93
CA GLY A 160 -15.18 1.28 -4.11
C GLY A 160 -14.09 0.25 -3.79
N TYR A 161 -13.56 0.26 -2.58
CA TYR A 161 -12.46 -0.61 -2.14
C TYR A 161 -12.91 -1.72 -1.20
N VAL A 162 -13.84 -1.43 -0.29
CA VAL A 162 -14.27 -2.36 0.75
C VAL A 162 -15.78 -2.24 0.96
N ARG A 163 -16.48 -3.38 0.89
CA ARG A 163 -17.89 -3.48 1.26
C ARG A 163 -18.00 -3.95 2.68
N VAL A 164 -18.82 -3.28 3.47
CA VAL A 164 -18.98 -3.56 4.90
C VAL A 164 -20.46 -3.71 5.23
N ASP A 165 -20.79 -4.70 6.04
CA ASP A 165 -22.16 -4.92 6.51
C ASP A 165 -22.63 -3.74 7.39
N ASP A 166 -23.89 -3.33 7.24
CA ASP A 166 -24.45 -2.14 7.89
C ASP A 166 -24.29 -2.14 9.42
N GLU A 167 -24.39 -3.32 10.04
CA GLU A 167 -24.29 -3.51 11.49
C GLU A 167 -22.97 -3.01 12.10
N ILE A 168 -21.89 -2.97 11.30
CA ILE A 168 -20.54 -2.63 11.77
C ILE A 168 -19.97 -1.40 11.04
N ALA A 169 -20.69 -0.85 10.05
CA ALA A 169 -20.18 0.19 9.17
C ALA A 169 -19.88 1.50 9.90
N ASP A 170 -20.64 1.80 10.96
CA ASP A 170 -20.55 3.05 11.72
C ASP A 170 -19.46 3.03 12.80
N ASP A 171 -18.86 1.86 13.08
CA ASP A 171 -17.73 1.74 14.03
C ASP A 171 -16.55 0.94 13.43
N PRO A 172 -15.75 1.56 12.54
CA PRO A 172 -14.53 0.95 12.02
C PRO A 172 -13.51 0.54 13.10
N SER A 173 -13.54 1.19 14.27
CA SER A 173 -12.60 0.91 15.36
C SER A 173 -12.82 -0.48 15.98
N SER A 174 -14.01 -1.06 15.84
CA SER A 174 -14.35 -2.43 16.27
C SER A 174 -13.84 -3.52 15.32
N TRP A 175 -13.48 -3.17 14.08
CA TRP A 175 -13.22 -4.15 13.03
C TRP A 175 -12.00 -5.01 13.31
N ASN A 176 -12.03 -6.30 12.99
CA ASN A 176 -10.85 -7.15 13.21
C ASN A 176 -10.65 -8.14 12.06
N LYS A 177 -9.47 -8.76 12.03
CA LYS A 177 -9.08 -9.67 10.94
C LYS A 177 -10.10 -10.80 10.72
N LYS A 178 -10.81 -11.27 11.76
CA LYS A 178 -11.78 -12.37 11.63
C LYS A 178 -13.03 -11.96 10.85
N MET A 179 -13.27 -10.66 10.68
CA MET A 179 -14.42 -10.11 9.97
C MET A 179 -14.15 -10.01 8.46
N ILE A 180 -12.88 -10.10 8.03
CA ILE A 180 -12.51 -10.10 6.62
C ILE A 180 -13.10 -11.34 5.92
N ASN A 181 -13.66 -11.13 4.73
CA ASN A 181 -14.44 -12.10 3.94
C ASN A 181 -15.75 -12.57 4.60
N ARG A 182 -16.11 -12.04 5.77
CA ARG A 182 -17.39 -12.31 6.44
C ARG A 182 -18.29 -11.10 6.42
N GLN A 183 -17.85 -10.01 7.04
CA GLN A 183 -18.57 -8.74 7.14
C GLN A 183 -17.83 -7.59 6.45
N ILE A 184 -16.52 -7.75 6.22
CA ILE A 184 -15.66 -6.79 5.51
C ILE A 184 -15.13 -7.50 4.26
N ARG A 185 -15.55 -7.05 3.09
CA ARG A 185 -15.31 -7.73 1.81
C ARG A 185 -14.58 -6.77 0.85
N PRO A 186 -13.27 -6.94 0.65
CA PRO A 186 -12.52 -6.17 -0.34
C PRO A 186 -13.13 -6.35 -1.75
N THR A 187 -13.12 -5.30 -2.55
CA THR A 187 -13.60 -5.34 -3.93
C THR A 187 -12.48 -5.74 -4.89
N LYS A 188 -12.79 -5.79 -6.19
CA LYS A 188 -11.81 -5.99 -7.27
C LYS A 188 -10.73 -4.89 -7.37
N ARG A 189 -10.88 -3.77 -6.65
CA ARG A 189 -9.91 -2.67 -6.63
C ARG A 189 -8.81 -2.87 -5.57
N VAL A 190 -8.91 -3.93 -4.76
CA VAL A 190 -7.98 -4.20 -3.67
C VAL A 190 -7.34 -5.57 -3.86
N PHE A 191 -6.01 -5.58 -3.88
CA PHE A 191 -5.17 -6.76 -4.02
C PHE A 191 -4.41 -6.97 -2.71
N LEU A 192 -4.50 -8.16 -2.12
CA LEU A 192 -3.93 -8.48 -0.82
C LEU A 192 -3.03 -9.71 -0.93
N GLU A 193 -1.79 -9.58 -0.47
CA GLU A 193 -0.83 -10.67 -0.29
C GLU A 193 -0.18 -10.52 1.10
N VAL A 194 -0.87 -11.00 2.13
CA VAL A 194 -0.45 -10.83 3.53
C VAL A 194 -0.16 -12.18 4.18
N TYR A 195 0.93 -12.25 4.94
CA TYR A 195 1.43 -13.48 5.55
C TYR A 195 1.86 -13.30 7.01
#